data_AF-A0A8T7EZ39-F1
#
_entry.id   AF-A0A8T7EZ39-F1
#
_cell.length_a   1.000
_cell.length_b   1.000
_cell.length_c   1.000
_cell.angle_alpha   90.00
_cell.angle_beta   90.00
_cell.angle_gamma   90.00
#
_symmetry.space_group_name_H-M   'P 1'
#
loop_
_entity.id
_entity.type
_entity.pdbx_description
1 polymer ?
#
loop_
_entity_poly.entity_id
_entity_poly.type
_entity_poly.pdbx_seq_one_letter_code
_entity_poly.pdbx_strand_id
1 'polypeptide(L)' 'MPHFPERFGPAYTAQIAAFVTCVRDGKPPAVTAQDARAALQAAIAATRSQHTGQVVAVADVAD' A
#
# COMPACT_ATOMS: atom_id res chain seq x y z
N MET A 1 13.94 6.81 -17.23
CA MET A 1 13.29 6.68 -15.91
C MET A 1 14.28 6.00 -14.98
N PRO A 2 14.56 6.53 -13.77
CA PRO A 2 15.43 5.85 -12.81
C PRO A 2 14.89 4.45 -12.50
N HIS A 3 15.79 3.50 -12.30
CA HIS A 3 15.41 2.14 -11.94
C HIS A 3 14.86 2.09 -10.51
N PHE A 4 14.05 1.07 -10.20
CA PHE A 4 13.19 1.05 -9.02
C PHE A 4 13.93 1.33 -7.69
N PRO A 5 15.07 0.70 -7.38
CA PRO A 5 15.83 0.98 -6.16
C PRO A 5 16.33 2.43 -6.06
N GLU A 6 16.81 3.01 -7.17
CA GLU A 6 17.24 4.42 -7.22
C GLU A 6 16.10 5.38 -6.91
N ARG A 7 14.90 5.07 -7.41
CA ARG A 7 13.72 5.91 -7.23
C ARG A 7 13.16 5.85 -5.81
N PHE A 8 13.16 4.66 -5.19
CA PHE A 8 12.43 4.42 -3.94
C PHE A 8 13.32 4.18 -2.72
N GLY A 9 14.64 4.06 -2.88
CA GLY A 9 15.59 3.85 -1.79
C GLY A 9 15.37 4.79 -0.58
N PRO A 10 15.27 6.12 -0.78
CA PRO A 10 14.99 7.05 0.31
C PRO A 10 13.65 6.78 1.03
N ALA A 11 12.62 6.33 0.30
CA ALA A 11 11.31 6.02 0.87
C ALA A 11 11.35 4.77 1.75
N TYR A 12 12.07 3.72 1.34
CA TYR A 12 12.26 2.51 2.16
C TYR A 12 13.03 2.81 3.45
N THR A 13 14.10 3.61 3.36
CA THR A 13 14.85 4.04 4.56
C THR A 13 13.95 4.82 5.51
N ALA A 14 13.14 5.76 5.00
CA ALA A 14 12.20 6.54 5.79
C ALA A 14 11.11 5.65 6.44
N GLN A 15 10.59 4.65 5.71
CA GLN A 15 9.60 3.71 6.22
C GLN A 15 10.14 2.91 7.41
N ILE A 16 11.36 2.37 7.30
CA ILE A 16 12.00 1.61 8.39
C ILE A 16 12.26 2.53 9.61
N ALA A 17 12.76 3.75 9.38
CA ALA A 17 12.98 4.71 10.47
C ALA A 17 11.68 5.10 11.20
N ALA A 18 10.59 5.29 10.45
CA ALA A 18 9.26 5.56 11.02
C ALA A 18 8.75 4.38 11.84
N PHE A 19 8.89 3.15 11.34
CA PHE A 19 8.53 1.93 12.08
C PHE A 19 9.29 1.84 13.41
N VAL A 20 10.63 1.96 13.40
CA VAL A 20 11.45 1.90 14.61
C VAL A 20 11.05 2.98 15.62
N THR A 21 10.74 4.18 15.14
CA THR A 21 10.27 5.27 16.01
C THR A 21 8.93 4.94 16.67
N CYS A 22 7.97 4.41 15.92
CA CYS A 22 6.67 3.99 16.47
C CYS A 22 6.82 2.92 17.54
N VAL A 23 7.67 1.90 17.28
CA VAL A 23 7.95 0.83 18.24
C VAL A 23 8.60 1.37 19.51
N ARG A 24 9.66 2.18 19.37
CA ARG A 24 10.40 2.74 20.51
C ARG A 24 9.53 3.65 21.37
N ASP A 25 8.69 4.47 20.74
CA ASP A 25 7.89 5.48 21.42
C ASP A 25 6.52 4.92 21.87
N GLY A 26 6.17 3.68 21.52
CA GLY A 26 4.85 3.09 21.78
C GLY A 26 3.69 3.83 21.09
N LYS A 27 3.95 4.42 19.91
CA LYS A 27 2.97 5.21 19.16
C LYS A 27 2.37 4.37 18.01
N PRO A 28 1.10 4.61 17.64
CA PRO A 28 0.52 3.96 16.47
C PRO A 28 1.24 4.42 15.19
N PRO A 29 1.43 3.54 14.20
CA PRO A 29 1.97 3.94 12.91
C PRO A 29 0.96 4.79 12.14
N ALA A 30 1.47 5.71 11.30
CA ALA A 30 0.62 6.53 10.43
C ALA A 30 -0.08 5.72 9.32
N VAL A 31 0.48 4.55 8.98
CA VAL A 31 -0.09 3.59 8.02
C VAL A 31 -0.34 2.29 8.76
N THR A 32 -1.56 1.80 8.67
CA THR A 32 -2.07 0.64 9.40
C THR A 32 -2.26 -0.56 8.47
N ALA A 33 -2.59 -1.72 9.06
CA ALA A 33 -3.00 -2.89 8.30
C ALA A 33 -4.28 -2.63 7.47
N GLN A 34 -5.16 -1.74 7.92
CA GLN A 34 -6.38 -1.39 7.20
C GLN A 34 -6.07 -0.64 5.90
N ASP A 35 -5.05 0.21 5.91
CA ASP A 35 -4.59 0.92 4.70
C ASP A 35 -4.00 -0.07 3.68
N ALA A 36 -3.21 -1.04 4.17
CA ALA A 36 -2.66 -2.10 3.31
C ALA A 36 -3.76 -2.96 2.65
N ARG A 37 -4.79 -3.29 3.43
CA ARG A 37 -5.98 -4.00 2.93
C ARG A 37 -6.73 -3.19 1.87
N ALA A 38 -6.98 -1.91 2.11
CA ALA A 38 -7.65 -1.04 1.15
C ALA A 38 -6.87 -0.94 -0.17
N ALA A 39 -5.54 -0.84 -0.09
CA ALA A 39 -4.67 -0.86 -1.27
C ALA A 39 -4.75 -2.19 -2.03
N LEU A 40 -4.81 -3.32 -1.32
CA LEU A 40 -4.99 -4.64 -1.94
C LEU A 40 -6.36 -4.76 -2.64
N GLN A 41 -7.43 -4.30 -2.01
CA GLN A 41 -8.76 -4.28 -2.62
C GLN A 41 -8.77 -3.47 -3.92
N ALA A 42 -8.13 -2.31 -3.93
CA ALA A 42 -7.97 -1.49 -5.13
C ALA A 42 -7.20 -2.23 -6.25
N ALA A 43 -6.10 -2.91 -5.90
CA ALA A 43 -5.32 -3.69 -6.86
C ALA A 43 -6.14 -4.85 -7.46
N ILE A 44 -6.90 -5.58 -6.64
CA ILE A 44 -7.77 -6.68 -7.09
C ILE A 44 -8.87 -6.14 -8.01
N ALA A 45 -9.52 -5.03 -7.65
CA ALA A 45 -10.54 -4.40 -8.50
C ALA A 45 -9.97 -4.00 -9.87
N ALA A 46 -8.80 -3.37 -9.88
CA ALA A 46 -8.11 -3.00 -11.11
C ALA A 46 -7.75 -4.22 -11.97
N THR A 47 -7.23 -5.30 -11.37
CA THR A 47 -6.93 -6.55 -12.09
C THR A 47 -8.20 -7.20 -12.66
N ARG A 48 -9.31 -7.24 -11.91
CA ARG A 48 -10.59 -7.76 -12.42
C ARG A 48 -11.13 -6.90 -13.57
N SER A 49 -11.05 -5.58 -13.43
CA SER A 49 -11.45 -4.64 -14.48
C SER A 49 -10.63 -4.85 -15.75
N GLN A 50 -9.30 -4.99 -15.63
CA GLN A 50 -8.42 -5.30 -16.76
C GLN A 50 -8.84 -6.59 -17.49
N HIS A 51 -9.14 -7.67 -16.75
CA HIS A 51 -9.50 -8.95 -17.36
C HIS A 51 -10.88 -8.93 -18.02
N THR A 52 -11.83 -8.16 -17.49
CA THR A 52 -13.23 -8.16 -17.93
C THR A 52 -13.55 -7.03 -18.91
N GLY A 53 -12.72 -5.99 -18.96
CA GLY A 53 -13.00 -4.75 -19.70
C GLY A 53 -14.16 -3.93 -19.12
N GLN A 54 -14.61 -4.24 -17.90
CA GLN A 54 -15.71 -3.56 -17.22
C GLN A 54 -15.22 -2.78 -15.99
N VAL A 55 -15.97 -1.76 -15.58
CA VAL A 55 -15.70 -1.05 -14.32
C VAL A 55 -16.03 -1.97 -13.14
N VAL A 56 -15.12 -2.07 -12.18
CA VAL A 56 -15.32 -2.82 -10.92
C VAL A 56 -15.13 -1.86 -9.75
N ALA A 57 -16.14 -1.68 -8.89
CA ALA A 57 -15.99 -0.83 -7.73
C ALA A 57 -15.13 -1.52 -6.66
N VAL A 58 -14.29 -0.76 -5.97
CA VAL A 58 -13.43 -1.31 -4.90
C VAL A 58 -14.28 -1.91 -3.76
N ALA A 59 -15.45 -1.34 -3.49
CA ALA A 59 -16.41 -1.83 -2.50
C ALA A 59 -16.97 -3.24 -2.85
N ASP A 60 -16.86 -3.68 -4.10
CA ASP A 60 -17.31 -5.01 -4.54
C ASP A 60 -16.22 -6.09 -4.37
N VAL A 61 -15.01 -5.71 -3.96
CA VAL A 61 -13.95 -6.65 -3.60
C VAL A 61 -14.13 -7.07 -2.16
N ALA A 62 -14.50 -8.34 -1.99
CA ALA A 62 -14.77 -8.95 -0.69
C ALA A 62 -13.69 -8.66 0.36
N ASP A 63 -14.17 -8.62 1.59
CA ASP A 63 -13.41 -8.52 2.82
C ASP A 63 -12.67 -9.81 3.19
#